data_AF-A0A947F386-F1
#
_entry.id   AF-A0A947F386-F1
#
_cell.length_a   1.000
_cell.length_b   1.000
_cell.length_c   1.000
_cell.angle_alpha   90.00
_cell.angle_beta   90.00
_cell.angle_gamma   90.00
#
_symmetry.space_group_name_H-M   'P 1'
#
loop_
_entity.id
_entity.type
_entity.pdbx_description
1 polymer ?
#
loop_
_entity_poly.entity_id
_entity_poly.type
_entity_poly.pdbx_seq_one_letter_code
_entity_poly.pdbx_strand_id
1 'polypeptide(L)'
;MTGMISILLKFLILAGMLLGLPLLGIVLAGYPLDIYFEFPPNTRYISHAPFSWIAFVSYTLFIVAAVVPLIIRGFKGFCSGYKNSLKKYSFPWWGWVGIFCAIAVWIMAWTRFSWFTSFQPHTFFPLWFSFILVVNALCFRKSGYCMMINRPGYFVLLFPVSAMFWWFFEYLNRFVQNWHYLGVEFAPWEYFLYATLSFSTVLPAVLGVSDLIYSSSWLEAGFKNFLKIKQTNSKSVAISGLVVSGIGLLGIGVWPDYLFPLLWISPFIIFISIMTLLGEKHALSDISGGDWRVVISSALAALICGYFWEMWNYFSLAKWNYSVPLVHRFKIFEMPILGYAGYLPFGLECAVIGGLVSESCMKSNKKLSSKL
;
A
#
# COMPACT_ATOMS: atom_id res chain seq x y z
N MET A 1 -17.51 -5.02 -24.06
CA MET A 1 -16.45 -5.97 -23.65
C MET A 1 -16.97 -6.79 -22.48
N THR A 2 -16.92 -8.12 -22.55
CA THR A 2 -17.20 -8.98 -21.38
C THR A 2 -16.31 -8.53 -20.21
N GLY A 3 -16.87 -8.43 -19.00
CA GLY A 3 -16.18 -7.82 -17.86
C GLY A 3 -14.82 -8.45 -17.51
N MET A 4 -14.60 -9.70 -17.88
CA MET A 4 -13.33 -10.41 -17.71
C MET A 4 -12.25 -9.95 -18.71
N ILE A 5 -12.62 -9.63 -19.95
CA ILE A 5 -11.70 -9.08 -20.96
C ILE A 5 -11.25 -7.67 -20.55
N SER A 6 -12.13 -6.88 -19.92
CA SER A 6 -11.76 -5.55 -19.38
C SER A 6 -10.71 -5.64 -18.27
N ILE A 7 -10.87 -6.58 -17.33
CA ILE A 7 -9.91 -6.77 -16.24
C ILE A 7 -8.55 -7.23 -16.79
N LEU A 8 -8.55 -8.24 -17.66
CA LEU A 8 -7.33 -8.79 -18.25
C LEU A 8 -6.56 -7.73 -19.05
N LEU A 9 -7.27 -6.91 -19.84
CA LEU A 9 -6.64 -5.81 -20.59
C LEU A 9 -5.95 -4.79 -19.67
N LYS A 10 -6.59 -4.39 -18.56
CA LYS A 10 -5.98 -3.45 -17.60
C LYS A 10 -4.70 -4.00 -17.01
N PHE A 11 -4.72 -5.25 -16.56
CA PHE A 11 -3.54 -5.90 -16.00
C PHE A 11 -2.43 -6.08 -17.04
N LEU A 12 -2.76 -6.38 -18.30
CA LEU A 12 -1.77 -6.45 -19.37
C LEU A 12 -1.10 -5.10 -19.64
N ILE A 13 -1.87 -4.01 -19.76
CA ILE A 13 -1.30 -2.67 -19.97
C ILE A 13 -0.45 -2.27 -18.76
N LEU A 14 -0.98 -2.47 -17.56
CA LEU A 14 -0.28 -2.18 -16.31
C LEU A 14 1.04 -2.96 -16.22
N ALA A 15 1.00 -4.28 -16.40
CA ALA A 15 2.19 -5.13 -16.37
C ALA A 15 3.18 -4.76 -17.48
N GLY A 16 2.70 -4.47 -18.69
CA GLY A 16 3.54 -4.06 -19.81
C GLY A 16 4.29 -2.75 -19.53
N MET A 17 3.60 -1.74 -19.00
CA MET A 17 4.24 -0.47 -18.65
C MET A 17 5.19 -0.62 -17.47
N LEU A 18 4.73 -1.30 -16.42
CA LEU A 18 5.43 -1.34 -15.17
C LEU A 18 6.61 -2.32 -15.15
N LEU A 19 6.52 -3.44 -15.87
CA LEU A 19 7.64 -4.39 -16.02
C LEU A 19 8.53 -3.99 -17.19
N GLY A 20 7.93 -3.59 -18.32
CA GLY A 20 8.65 -3.33 -19.55
C GLY A 20 9.41 -2.01 -19.58
N LEU A 21 8.83 -0.90 -19.11
CA LEU A 21 9.46 0.42 -19.27
C LEU A 21 10.73 0.59 -18.43
N PRO A 22 10.80 0.18 -17.15
CA PRO A 22 12.05 0.27 -16.40
C PRO A 22 13.18 -0.53 -17.07
N LEU A 23 12.89 -1.75 -17.52
CA LEU A 23 13.86 -2.60 -18.22
C LEU A 23 14.30 -1.98 -19.55
N LEU A 24 13.35 -1.47 -20.34
CA LEU A 24 13.66 -0.78 -21.60
C LEU A 24 14.56 0.43 -21.36
N GLY A 25 14.32 1.18 -20.29
CA GLY A 25 15.14 2.32 -19.87
C GLY A 25 16.61 1.96 -19.68
N ILE A 26 16.85 0.89 -18.90
CA ILE A 26 18.18 0.35 -18.64
C ILE A 26 18.85 -0.16 -19.93
N VAL A 27 18.10 -0.87 -20.78
CA VAL A 27 18.60 -1.35 -22.09
C VAL A 27 19.03 -0.18 -22.98
N LEU A 28 18.21 0.86 -23.08
CA LEU A 28 18.50 2.05 -23.88
C LEU A 28 19.69 2.84 -23.34
N ALA A 29 19.92 2.81 -22.02
CA ALA A 29 21.08 3.43 -21.38
C ALA A 29 22.36 2.58 -21.47
N GLY A 30 22.29 1.35 -21.97
CA GLY A 30 23.45 0.46 -22.14
C GLY A 30 23.96 -0.14 -20.83
N TYR A 31 23.12 -0.22 -19.79
CA TYR A 31 23.50 -0.82 -18.51
C TYR A 31 23.45 -2.36 -18.55
N PRO A 32 24.29 -3.04 -17.75
CA PRO A 32 24.30 -4.51 -17.67
C PRO A 32 22.99 -5.02 -17.07
N LEU A 33 22.40 -6.06 -17.68
CA LEU A 33 21.07 -6.56 -17.29
C LEU A 33 21.10 -7.57 -16.13
N ASP A 34 22.21 -8.28 -15.97
CA ASP A 34 22.40 -9.34 -14.97
C ASP A 34 22.17 -8.85 -13.54
N ILE A 35 22.62 -7.64 -13.22
CA ILE A 35 22.44 -7.04 -11.89
C ILE A 35 20.96 -6.79 -11.53
N TYR A 36 20.10 -6.59 -12.54
CA TYR A 36 18.65 -6.37 -12.33
C TYR A 36 17.88 -7.70 -12.23
N PHE A 37 18.46 -8.81 -12.69
CA PHE A 37 17.87 -10.14 -12.61
C PHE A 37 18.33 -10.96 -11.39
N GLU A 38 19.32 -10.47 -10.64
CA GLU A 38 19.78 -11.08 -9.38
C GLU A 38 18.61 -11.39 -8.43
N PHE A 39 18.61 -12.58 -7.84
CA PHE A 39 17.58 -13.03 -6.91
C PHE A 39 18.13 -14.05 -5.89
N PRO A 40 18.04 -13.79 -4.57
CA PRO A 40 17.57 -12.56 -3.93
C PRO A 40 18.45 -11.34 -4.28
N PRO A 41 17.90 -10.11 -4.26
CA PRO A 41 18.64 -8.91 -4.68
C PRO A 41 19.57 -8.43 -3.54
N ASN A 42 20.72 -9.07 -3.39
CA ASN A 42 21.65 -8.82 -2.29
C ASN A 42 22.69 -7.73 -2.64
N THR A 43 23.06 -7.62 -3.91
CA THR A 43 24.08 -6.65 -4.35
C THR A 43 23.56 -5.21 -4.32
N ARG A 44 24.33 -4.31 -3.70
CA ARG A 44 24.09 -2.86 -3.76
C ARG A 44 25.04 -2.22 -4.78
N TYR A 45 24.49 -1.69 -5.85
CA TYR A 45 25.24 -1.08 -6.95
C TYR A 45 24.90 0.41 -7.17
N ILE A 46 23.82 0.90 -6.55
CA ILE A 46 23.46 2.31 -6.54
C ILE A 46 24.06 2.98 -5.30
N SER A 47 24.93 3.97 -5.53
CA SER A 47 25.38 4.88 -4.48
C SER A 47 24.48 6.11 -4.48
N HIS A 48 23.57 6.18 -3.51
CA HIS A 48 22.56 7.23 -3.46
C HIS A 48 23.13 8.62 -3.17
N ALA A 49 22.52 9.63 -3.81
CA ALA A 49 22.83 11.02 -3.55
C ALA A 49 22.74 11.37 -2.05
N PRO A 50 23.70 12.15 -1.52
CA PRO A 50 23.71 12.53 -0.12
C PRO A 50 22.53 13.45 0.22
N PHE A 51 22.32 13.66 1.51
CA PHE A 51 21.28 14.55 2.00
C PHE A 51 21.39 15.98 1.44
N SER A 52 20.26 16.55 1.02
CA SER A 52 20.14 17.91 0.51
C SER A 52 19.07 18.68 1.28
N TRP A 53 19.47 19.79 1.91
CA TRP A 53 18.53 20.68 2.61
C TRP A 53 17.49 21.28 1.68
N ILE A 54 17.88 21.62 0.45
CA ILE A 54 16.97 22.19 -0.54
C ILE A 54 15.88 21.17 -0.87
N ALA A 55 16.27 19.93 -1.20
CA ALA A 55 15.31 18.87 -1.45
C ALA A 55 14.42 18.62 -0.22
N PHE A 56 15.01 18.47 0.96
CA PHE A 56 14.26 18.22 2.19
C PHE A 56 13.23 19.31 2.49
N VAL A 57 13.61 20.59 2.39
CA VAL A 57 12.69 21.72 2.62
C VAL A 57 11.61 21.76 1.55
N SER A 58 11.95 21.57 0.26
CA SER A 58 10.96 21.53 -0.82
C SER A 58 9.93 20.42 -0.63
N TYR A 59 10.37 19.20 -0.32
CA TYR A 59 9.47 18.08 -0.03
C TYR A 59 8.64 18.36 1.23
N THR A 60 9.25 18.88 2.29
CA THR A 60 8.53 19.22 3.53
C THR A 60 7.42 20.23 3.25
N LEU A 61 7.71 21.33 2.55
CA LEU A 61 6.72 22.34 2.21
C LEU A 61 5.59 21.77 1.36
N PHE A 62 5.91 20.95 0.36
CA PHE A 62 4.92 20.27 -0.47
C PHE A 62 4.01 19.35 0.36
N ILE A 63 4.59 18.49 1.20
CA ILE A 63 3.85 17.55 2.05
C ILE A 63 2.97 18.31 3.05
N VAL A 64 3.52 19.34 3.72
CA VAL A 64 2.78 20.18 4.67
C VAL A 64 1.61 20.87 3.97
N ALA A 65 1.82 21.46 2.80
CA ALA A 65 0.77 22.11 2.02
C ALA A 65 -0.34 21.14 1.61
N ALA A 66 0.01 19.89 1.26
CA ALA A 66 -0.97 18.88 0.88
C ALA A 66 -1.74 18.30 2.08
N VAL A 67 -1.07 18.06 3.20
CA VAL A 67 -1.61 17.29 4.32
C VAL A 67 -2.28 18.17 5.39
N VAL A 68 -1.71 19.33 5.72
CA VAL A 68 -2.22 20.17 6.82
C VAL A 68 -3.68 20.62 6.59
N PRO A 69 -4.11 21.06 5.39
CA PRO A 69 -5.51 21.40 5.16
C PRO A 69 -6.47 20.23 5.44
N LEU A 70 -6.03 19.00 5.11
CA LEU A 70 -6.80 17.77 5.37
C LEU A 70 -6.86 17.47 6.87
N ILE A 71 -5.74 17.61 7.59
CA ILE A 71 -5.72 17.44 9.06
C ILE A 71 -6.66 18.44 9.74
N ILE A 72 -6.57 19.72 9.38
CA ILE A 72 -7.44 20.77 9.93
C ILE A 72 -8.92 20.44 9.65
N ARG A 73 -9.23 19.98 8.43
CA ARG A 73 -10.59 19.60 8.06
C ARG A 73 -11.08 18.39 8.84
N GLY A 74 -10.25 17.37 9.02
CA GLY A 74 -10.56 16.19 9.83
C GLY A 74 -10.81 16.55 11.29
N PHE A 75 -9.99 17.43 11.86
CA PHE A 75 -10.19 17.93 13.23
C PHE A 75 -11.49 18.70 13.37
N LYS A 76 -11.83 19.59 12.43
CA LYS A 76 -13.14 20.26 12.39
C LYS A 76 -14.30 19.26 12.30
N GLY A 77 -14.15 18.20 11.49
CA GLY A 77 -15.11 17.11 11.41
C GLY A 77 -15.28 16.37 12.74
N PHE A 78 -14.20 16.11 13.45
CA PHE A 78 -14.21 15.48 14.78
C PHE A 78 -14.89 16.38 15.83
N CYS A 79 -14.54 17.67 15.86
CA CYS A 79 -15.12 18.64 16.79
C CYS A 79 -16.58 19.00 16.49
N SER A 80 -17.11 18.67 15.31
CA SER A 80 -18.51 18.95 14.94
C SER A 80 -19.54 18.23 15.81
N GLY A 81 -19.12 17.21 16.57
CA GLY A 81 -20.03 16.42 17.41
C GLY A 81 -20.96 15.50 16.61
N TYR A 82 -20.76 15.37 15.30
CA TYR A 82 -21.53 14.45 14.45
C TYR A 82 -21.38 13.01 14.96
N LYS A 83 -22.50 12.38 15.30
CA LYS A 83 -22.57 10.99 15.75
C LYS A 83 -23.40 10.20 14.75
N ASN A 84 -22.78 9.19 14.15
CA ASN A 84 -23.55 8.13 13.49
C ASN A 84 -24.15 7.23 14.58
N SER A 85 -25.44 6.94 14.49
CA SER A 85 -26.13 6.02 15.40
C SER A 85 -25.78 4.56 15.06
N LEU A 86 -24.50 4.19 15.21
CA LEU A 86 -24.10 2.80 15.09
C LEU A 86 -24.39 2.10 16.42
N LYS A 87 -25.14 0.99 16.34
CA LYS A 87 -25.25 0.06 17.46
C LYS A 87 -23.84 -0.47 17.74
N LYS A 88 -23.37 -0.33 18.99
CA LYS A 88 -22.09 -0.89 19.41
C LYS A 88 -22.28 -2.37 19.66
N TYR A 89 -21.42 -3.18 19.07
CA TYR A 89 -21.36 -4.62 19.30
C TYR A 89 -20.24 -4.94 20.30
N SER A 90 -20.33 -6.10 20.95
CA SER A 90 -19.26 -6.59 21.81
C SER A 90 -18.01 -6.91 20.98
N PHE A 91 -16.83 -6.74 21.57
CA PHE A 91 -15.59 -7.16 20.91
C PHE A 91 -15.55 -8.69 20.85
N PRO A 92 -15.38 -9.29 19.67
CA PRO A 92 -15.50 -10.73 19.49
C PRO A 92 -14.31 -11.49 20.08
N TRP A 93 -14.53 -12.76 20.45
CA TRP A 93 -13.51 -13.62 21.09
C TRP A 93 -12.25 -13.79 20.22
N TRP A 94 -12.40 -13.90 18.90
CA TRP A 94 -11.28 -14.03 17.96
C TRP A 94 -10.44 -12.74 17.88
N GLY A 95 -11.02 -11.59 18.22
CA GLY A 95 -10.28 -10.35 18.40
C GLY A 95 -9.33 -10.42 19.59
N TRP A 96 -9.78 -11.00 20.72
CA TRP A 96 -8.93 -11.20 21.90
C TRP A 96 -7.79 -12.20 21.62
N VAL A 97 -8.08 -13.27 20.88
CA VAL A 97 -7.04 -14.20 20.39
C VAL A 97 -6.01 -13.44 19.55
N GLY A 98 -6.45 -12.59 18.62
CA GLY A 98 -5.55 -11.74 17.84
C GLY A 98 -4.67 -10.83 18.71
N ILE A 99 -5.22 -10.20 19.75
CA ILE A 99 -4.42 -9.37 20.68
C ILE A 99 -3.36 -10.21 21.40
N PHE A 100 -3.76 -11.34 21.97
CA PHE A 100 -2.84 -12.22 22.69
C PHE A 100 -1.72 -12.76 21.78
N CYS A 101 -2.09 -13.23 20.59
CA CYS A 101 -1.12 -13.70 19.59
C CYS A 101 -0.17 -12.58 19.14
N ALA A 102 -0.68 -11.36 18.90
CA ALA A 102 0.15 -10.23 18.51
C ALA A 102 1.20 -9.92 19.59
N ILE A 103 0.78 -9.86 20.87
CA ILE A 103 1.68 -9.58 21.99
C ILE A 103 2.71 -10.71 22.14
N ALA A 104 2.28 -11.97 22.11
CA ALA A 104 3.16 -13.12 22.27
C ALA A 104 4.21 -13.17 21.13
N VAL A 105 3.78 -13.04 19.87
CA VAL A 105 4.68 -13.05 18.71
C VAL A 105 5.62 -11.85 18.73
N TRP A 106 5.14 -10.67 19.12
CA TRP A 106 5.99 -9.49 19.27
C TRP A 106 7.09 -9.73 20.31
N ILE A 107 6.75 -10.23 21.49
CA ILE A 107 7.75 -10.57 22.52
C ILE A 107 8.76 -11.59 21.97
N MET A 108 8.29 -12.65 21.31
CA MET A 108 9.18 -13.65 20.71
C MET A 108 10.11 -13.05 19.65
N ALA A 109 9.60 -12.14 18.81
CA ALA A 109 10.36 -11.48 17.75
C ALA A 109 11.46 -10.55 18.30
N TRP A 110 11.17 -9.79 19.35
CA TRP A 110 12.07 -8.76 19.87
C TRP A 110 13.02 -9.27 20.95
N THR A 111 12.61 -10.24 21.77
CA THR A 111 13.46 -10.79 22.85
C THR A 111 14.45 -11.84 22.33
N ARG A 112 14.18 -12.47 21.19
CA ARG A 112 15.08 -13.44 20.52
C ARG A 112 15.54 -14.57 21.43
N PHE A 113 14.60 -15.26 22.06
CA PHE A 113 14.90 -16.42 22.90
C PHE A 113 15.67 -17.50 22.11
N SER A 114 16.71 -18.06 22.73
CA SER A 114 17.57 -19.08 22.12
C SER A 114 16.81 -20.33 21.67
N TRP A 115 15.78 -20.75 22.43
CA TRP A 115 14.92 -21.89 22.08
C TRP A 115 13.99 -21.62 20.89
N PHE A 116 13.82 -20.35 20.50
CA PHE A 116 12.93 -19.94 19.41
C PHE A 116 13.67 -19.62 18.10
N THR A 117 15.00 -19.79 18.06
CA THR A 117 15.88 -19.39 16.95
C THR A 117 15.38 -19.80 15.56
N SER A 118 14.92 -21.04 15.39
CA SER A 118 14.42 -21.55 14.11
C SER A 118 13.18 -20.81 13.58
N PHE A 119 12.37 -20.20 14.46
CA PHE A 119 11.14 -19.51 14.09
C PHE A 119 11.26 -17.99 14.12
N GLN A 120 12.34 -17.44 14.68
CA GLN A 120 12.60 -16.00 14.72
C GLN A 120 12.48 -15.31 13.35
N PRO A 121 12.98 -15.88 12.23
CA PRO A 121 12.86 -15.24 10.92
C PRO A 121 11.42 -15.19 10.39
N HIS A 122 10.50 -15.97 10.96
CA HIS A 122 9.13 -16.13 10.47
C HIS A 122 8.09 -15.36 11.28
N THR A 123 8.54 -14.55 12.25
CA THR A 123 7.65 -13.84 13.19
C THR A 123 6.82 -12.73 12.55
N PHE A 124 7.25 -12.20 11.39
CA PHE A 124 6.59 -11.09 10.74
C PHE A 124 5.16 -11.41 10.28
N PHE A 125 4.96 -12.57 9.63
CA PHE A 125 3.64 -12.96 9.15
C PHE A 125 2.62 -13.18 10.27
N PRO A 126 2.90 -13.99 11.33
CA PRO A 126 1.96 -14.18 12.43
C PRO A 126 1.61 -12.88 13.15
N LEU A 127 2.55 -11.93 13.23
CA LEU A 127 2.32 -10.61 13.82
C LEU A 127 1.31 -9.79 13.02
N TRP A 128 1.50 -9.70 11.69
CA TRP A 128 0.56 -9.02 10.80
C TRP A 128 -0.79 -9.73 10.68
N PHE A 129 -0.80 -11.06 10.66
CA PHE A 129 -2.05 -11.82 10.68
C PHE A 129 -2.85 -11.54 11.95
N SER A 130 -2.17 -11.50 13.10
CA SER A 130 -2.79 -11.12 14.37
C SER A 130 -3.34 -9.70 14.34
N PHE A 131 -2.60 -8.74 13.76
CA PHE A 131 -3.08 -7.37 13.55
C PHE A 131 -4.33 -7.31 12.69
N ILE A 132 -4.37 -8.04 11.57
CA ILE A 132 -5.53 -8.12 10.67
C ILE A 132 -6.76 -8.63 11.44
N LEU A 133 -6.60 -9.65 12.29
CA LEU A 133 -7.68 -10.13 13.16
C LEU A 133 -8.16 -9.04 14.12
N VAL A 134 -7.26 -8.34 14.80
CA VAL A 134 -7.64 -7.26 15.74
C VAL A 134 -8.39 -6.14 15.02
N VAL A 135 -7.91 -5.70 13.86
CA VAL A 135 -8.56 -4.62 13.09
C VAL A 135 -9.95 -5.03 12.62
N ASN A 136 -10.12 -6.26 12.12
CA ASN A 136 -11.45 -6.77 11.76
C ASN A 136 -12.38 -6.86 12.98
N ALA A 137 -11.85 -7.20 14.16
CA ALA A 137 -12.62 -7.25 15.40
C ALA A 137 -13.08 -5.85 15.82
N LEU A 138 -12.24 -4.84 15.61
CA LEU A 138 -12.60 -3.44 15.83
C LEU A 138 -13.68 -2.97 14.86
N CYS A 139 -13.61 -3.35 13.58
CA CYS A 139 -14.66 -3.07 12.60
C CYS A 139 -15.99 -3.68 13.03
N PHE A 140 -15.97 -4.95 13.45
CA PHE A 140 -17.15 -5.66 13.92
C PHE A 140 -17.73 -5.03 15.18
N ARG A 141 -16.90 -4.69 16.18
CA ARG A 141 -17.32 -3.99 17.40
C ARG A 141 -18.03 -2.66 17.08
N LYS A 142 -17.53 -1.94 16.07
CA LYS A 142 -18.00 -0.60 15.72
C LYS A 142 -19.29 -0.60 14.89
N SER A 143 -19.46 -1.56 14.00
CA SER A 143 -20.54 -1.55 13.00
C SER A 143 -21.35 -2.85 12.87
N GLY A 144 -20.93 -3.92 13.53
CA GLY A 144 -21.47 -5.27 13.36
C GLY A 144 -21.05 -5.93 12.04
N TYR A 145 -20.16 -5.28 11.29
CA TYR A 145 -19.73 -5.67 9.96
C TYR A 145 -18.20 -5.67 9.87
N CYS A 146 -17.64 -6.71 9.26
CA CYS A 146 -16.22 -6.76 8.88
C CYS A 146 -16.02 -7.63 7.64
N MET A 147 -14.96 -7.37 6.88
CA MET A 147 -14.69 -8.13 5.66
C MET A 147 -14.49 -9.63 5.92
N MET A 148 -13.90 -10.01 7.06
CA MET A 148 -13.66 -11.41 7.39
C MET A 148 -14.95 -12.23 7.54
N ILE A 149 -15.99 -11.68 8.15
CA ILE A 149 -17.27 -12.38 8.39
C ILE A 149 -18.23 -12.18 7.23
N ASN A 150 -18.36 -10.94 6.75
CA ASN A 150 -19.41 -10.59 5.80
C ASN A 150 -18.98 -10.74 4.34
N ARG A 151 -17.66 -10.78 4.06
CA ARG A 151 -17.11 -10.95 2.72
C ARG A 151 -15.92 -11.93 2.72
N PRO A 152 -16.08 -13.18 3.20
CA PRO A 152 -14.96 -14.11 3.42
C PRO A 152 -14.19 -14.42 2.13
N GLY A 153 -14.87 -14.59 0.99
CA GLY A 153 -14.20 -14.83 -0.29
C GLY A 153 -13.35 -13.65 -0.76
N TYR A 154 -13.83 -12.42 -0.54
CA TYR A 154 -13.04 -11.21 -0.79
C TYR A 154 -11.84 -11.15 0.14
N PHE A 155 -12.05 -11.36 1.45
CA PHE A 155 -11.00 -11.35 2.47
C PHE A 155 -9.89 -12.36 2.17
N VAL A 156 -10.22 -13.61 1.83
CA VAL A 156 -9.23 -14.64 1.48
C VAL A 156 -8.49 -14.28 0.19
N LEU A 157 -9.18 -13.75 -0.83
CA LEU A 157 -8.56 -13.37 -2.09
C LEU A 157 -7.59 -12.18 -1.95
N LEU A 158 -7.73 -11.35 -0.92
CA LEU A 158 -6.77 -10.26 -0.66
C LEU A 158 -5.37 -10.78 -0.38
N PHE A 159 -5.19 -11.95 0.27
CA PHE A 159 -3.86 -12.47 0.60
C PHE A 159 -2.99 -12.80 -0.63
N PRO A 160 -3.41 -13.65 -1.58
CA PRO A 160 -2.63 -13.93 -2.77
C PRO A 160 -2.48 -12.70 -3.68
N VAL A 161 -3.52 -11.85 -3.78
CA VAL A 161 -3.43 -10.60 -4.54
C VAL A 161 -2.42 -9.64 -3.91
N SER A 162 -2.36 -9.58 -2.58
CA SER A 162 -1.40 -8.77 -1.85
C SER A 162 0.04 -9.20 -2.09
N ALA A 163 0.28 -10.52 -2.15
CA ALA A 163 1.61 -11.03 -2.46
C ALA A 163 2.07 -10.61 -3.86
N MET A 164 1.23 -10.81 -4.89
CA MET A 164 1.53 -10.37 -6.25
C MET A 164 1.73 -8.84 -6.33
N PHE A 165 0.88 -8.10 -5.62
CA PHE A 165 0.92 -6.65 -5.54
C PHE A 165 2.24 -6.14 -4.98
N TRP A 166 2.77 -6.73 -3.90
CA TRP A 166 4.04 -6.29 -3.34
C TRP A 166 5.26 -6.76 -4.13
N TRP A 167 5.22 -7.97 -4.73
CA TRP A 167 6.29 -8.44 -5.62
C TRP A 167 6.56 -7.47 -6.77
N PHE A 168 5.54 -6.76 -7.20
CA PHE A 168 5.67 -5.70 -8.17
C PHE A 168 6.55 -4.53 -7.67
N PHE A 169 6.39 -4.11 -6.41
CA PHE A 169 7.25 -3.11 -5.78
C PHE A 169 8.68 -3.62 -5.58
N GLU A 170 8.85 -4.89 -5.21
CA GLU A 170 10.19 -5.51 -5.14
C GLU A 170 10.89 -5.51 -6.49
N TYR A 171 10.16 -5.77 -7.58
CA TYR A 171 10.70 -5.66 -8.93
C TYR A 171 11.15 -4.23 -9.26
N LEU A 172 10.31 -3.22 -9.02
CA LEU A 172 10.69 -1.82 -9.25
C LEU A 172 11.85 -1.38 -8.36
N ASN A 173 11.91 -1.87 -7.12
CA ASN A 173 12.97 -1.56 -6.19
C ASN A 173 14.34 -2.04 -6.68
N ARG A 174 14.40 -3.03 -7.57
CA ARG A 174 15.66 -3.41 -8.21
C ARG A 174 16.29 -2.22 -8.91
N PHE A 175 15.50 -1.37 -9.57
CA PHE A 175 16.00 -0.23 -10.34
C PHE A 175 16.41 0.98 -9.51
N VAL A 176 15.93 1.08 -8.26
CA VAL A 176 16.17 2.26 -7.42
C VAL A 176 16.89 1.95 -6.11
N GLN A 177 16.87 0.72 -5.62
CA GLN A 177 17.51 0.28 -4.36
C GLN A 177 17.18 1.11 -3.11
N ASN A 178 15.93 1.61 -3.04
CA ASN A 178 15.41 2.41 -1.93
C ASN A 178 15.36 1.62 -0.61
N TRP A 179 15.14 0.31 -0.67
CA TRP A 179 15.23 -0.58 0.49
C TRP A 179 16.01 -1.86 0.15
N HIS A 180 16.59 -2.46 1.18
CA HIS A 180 17.31 -3.75 1.09
C HIS A 180 17.13 -4.52 2.39
N TYR A 181 17.15 -5.85 2.30
CA TYR A 181 16.97 -6.74 3.44
C TYR A 181 18.31 -7.06 4.10
N LEU A 182 18.30 -7.14 5.43
CA LEU A 182 19.43 -7.49 6.29
C LEU A 182 19.03 -8.60 7.26
N GLY A 183 20.03 -9.31 7.78
CA GLY A 183 19.86 -10.31 8.84
C GLY A 183 20.13 -11.72 8.34
N VAL A 184 19.13 -12.37 7.75
CA VAL A 184 19.22 -13.77 7.33
C VAL A 184 19.37 -13.84 5.81
N GLU A 185 20.42 -14.52 5.37
CA GLU A 185 20.59 -14.91 3.97
C GLU A 185 19.81 -16.18 3.70
N PHE A 186 18.84 -16.09 2.78
CA PHE A 186 18.01 -17.21 2.38
C PHE A 186 18.40 -17.70 0.99
N ALA A 187 18.23 -19.00 0.73
CA ALA A 187 18.27 -19.50 -0.63
C ALA A 187 17.13 -18.85 -1.46
N PRO A 188 17.24 -18.77 -2.81
CA PRO A 188 16.26 -18.09 -3.66
C PRO A 188 14.81 -18.53 -3.42
N TRP A 189 14.57 -19.84 -3.26
CA TRP A 189 13.24 -20.37 -3.03
C TRP A 189 12.70 -20.08 -1.63
N GLU A 190 13.56 -20.14 -0.61
CA GLU A 190 13.20 -19.80 0.76
C GLU A 190 12.85 -18.31 0.88
N TYR A 191 13.68 -17.44 0.28
CA TYR A 191 13.40 -16.02 0.19
C TYR A 191 12.05 -15.78 -0.48
N PHE A 192 11.81 -16.41 -1.64
CA PHE A 192 10.54 -16.28 -2.36
C PHE A 192 9.34 -16.68 -1.48
N LEU A 193 9.38 -17.83 -0.80
CA LEU A 193 8.28 -18.30 0.03
C LEU A 193 8.03 -17.40 1.25
N TYR A 194 9.08 -17.05 2.00
CA TYR A 194 8.94 -16.26 3.22
C TYR A 194 8.60 -14.80 2.95
N ALA A 195 9.15 -14.22 1.88
CA ALA A 195 8.78 -12.90 1.41
C ALA A 195 7.32 -12.89 0.92
N THR A 196 6.92 -13.86 0.09
CA THR A 196 5.53 -14.01 -0.38
C THR A 196 4.53 -14.06 0.77
N LEU A 197 4.85 -14.84 1.81
CA LEU A 197 4.00 -14.95 2.98
C LEU A 197 3.88 -13.60 3.70
N SER A 198 4.99 -12.89 3.91
CA SER A 198 5.00 -11.56 4.52
C SER A 198 4.19 -10.54 3.69
N PHE A 199 4.41 -10.53 2.38
CA PHE A 199 3.75 -9.66 1.40
C PHE A 199 2.25 -9.90 1.30
N SER A 200 1.78 -11.11 1.60
CA SER A 200 0.36 -11.46 1.56
C SER A 200 -0.50 -10.67 2.57
N THR A 201 0.13 -10.02 3.55
CA THR A 201 -0.58 -9.34 4.65
C THR A 201 -0.87 -7.86 4.39
N VAL A 202 -0.29 -7.26 3.35
CA VAL A 202 -0.32 -5.83 3.09
C VAL A 202 -1.73 -5.31 2.78
N LEU A 203 -2.39 -5.83 1.73
CA LEU A 203 -3.75 -5.43 1.37
C LEU A 203 -4.78 -5.72 2.48
N PRO A 204 -4.86 -6.93 3.07
CA PRO A 204 -5.84 -7.18 4.14
C PRO A 204 -5.60 -6.28 5.36
N ALA A 205 -4.36 -5.92 5.69
CA ALA A 205 -4.10 -4.96 6.76
C ALA A 205 -4.60 -3.55 6.41
N VAL A 206 -4.14 -3.00 5.28
CA VAL A 206 -4.48 -1.62 4.88
C VAL A 206 -5.98 -1.46 4.65
N LEU A 207 -6.62 -2.39 3.95
CA LEU A 207 -8.06 -2.32 3.67
C LEU A 207 -8.90 -2.53 4.93
N GLY A 208 -8.46 -3.39 5.86
CA GLY A 208 -9.10 -3.53 7.16
C GLY A 208 -9.05 -2.25 7.99
N VAL A 209 -7.90 -1.57 8.02
CA VAL A 209 -7.77 -0.28 8.74
C VAL A 209 -8.56 0.81 8.02
N SER A 210 -8.62 0.77 6.68
CA SER A 210 -9.43 1.69 5.88
C SER A 210 -10.91 1.54 6.21
N ASP A 211 -11.46 0.32 6.28
CA ASP A 211 -12.84 0.05 6.71
C ASP A 211 -13.12 0.57 8.14
N LEU A 212 -12.16 0.39 9.05
CA LEU A 212 -12.25 0.90 10.41
C LEU A 212 -12.32 2.43 10.45
N ILE A 213 -11.51 3.12 9.65
CA ILE A 213 -11.51 4.58 9.55
C ILE A 213 -12.77 5.07 8.85
N TYR A 214 -13.17 4.42 7.75
CA TYR A 214 -14.32 4.80 6.92
C TYR A 214 -15.62 4.84 7.71
N SER A 215 -15.79 3.92 8.65
CA SER A 215 -16.96 3.88 9.56
C SER A 215 -16.97 4.98 10.63
N SER A 216 -16.01 5.91 10.66
CA SER A 216 -15.93 6.98 11.66
C SER A 216 -16.80 8.19 11.31
N SER A 217 -17.52 8.71 12.29
CA SER A 217 -18.41 9.86 12.09
C SER A 217 -17.67 11.15 11.72
N TRP A 218 -16.46 11.38 12.25
CA TRP A 218 -15.63 12.54 11.89
C TRP A 218 -15.28 12.59 10.41
N LEU A 219 -15.11 11.42 9.79
CA LEU A 219 -14.77 11.30 8.38
C LEU A 219 -15.97 11.72 7.52
N GLU A 220 -17.18 11.29 7.89
CA GLU A 220 -18.42 11.72 7.25
C GLU A 220 -18.64 13.23 7.39
N ALA A 221 -18.52 13.77 8.61
CA ALA A 221 -18.69 15.19 8.87
C ALA A 221 -17.64 16.07 8.15
N GLY A 222 -16.39 15.62 8.10
CA GLY A 222 -15.29 16.36 7.48
C GLY A 222 -15.29 16.27 5.96
N PHE A 223 -15.55 15.09 5.39
CA PHE A 223 -15.09 14.78 4.03
C PHE A 223 -16.17 14.32 3.05
N LYS A 224 -17.43 14.14 3.47
CA LYS A 224 -18.52 13.74 2.55
C LYS A 224 -18.91 14.83 1.54
N ASN A 225 -18.88 16.10 1.99
CA ASN A 225 -19.25 17.28 1.21
C ASN A 225 -18.14 18.33 1.26
N PHE A 226 -16.91 17.92 0.95
CA PHE A 226 -15.74 18.80 0.95
C PHE A 226 -15.57 19.49 -0.42
N LEU A 227 -14.33 19.67 -0.89
CA LEU A 227 -14.02 20.34 -2.15
C LEU A 227 -14.38 19.46 -3.34
N LYS A 228 -15.09 20.02 -4.32
CA LYS A 228 -15.42 19.34 -5.58
C LYS A 228 -14.31 19.58 -6.61
N ILE A 229 -13.62 18.52 -7.03
CA ILE A 229 -12.60 18.60 -8.09
C ILE A 229 -13.15 17.88 -9.34
N LYS A 230 -13.59 18.65 -10.34
CA LYS A 230 -14.27 18.10 -11.53
C LYS A 230 -13.33 17.36 -12.49
N GLN A 231 -12.04 17.68 -12.46
CA GLN A 231 -11.04 17.21 -13.41
C GLN A 231 -10.57 15.77 -13.15
N THR A 232 -10.99 15.12 -12.05
CA THR A 232 -10.51 13.79 -11.69
C THR A 232 -10.87 12.69 -12.69
N ASN A 233 -11.93 12.87 -13.47
CA ASN A 233 -12.39 11.91 -14.49
C ASN A 233 -12.11 12.38 -15.93
N SER A 234 -11.20 13.34 -16.14
CA SER A 234 -10.88 13.86 -17.48
C SER A 234 -9.98 12.90 -18.26
N LYS A 235 -10.39 12.54 -19.49
CA LYS A 235 -9.57 11.69 -20.39
C LYS A 235 -8.22 12.32 -20.70
N SER A 236 -8.15 13.64 -20.88
CA SER A 236 -6.88 14.33 -21.13
C SER A 236 -5.93 14.22 -19.94
N VAL A 237 -6.45 14.34 -18.71
CA VAL A 237 -5.65 14.16 -17.49
C VAL A 237 -5.16 12.72 -17.37
N ALA A 238 -5.99 11.73 -17.71
CA ALA A 238 -5.60 10.33 -17.73
C ALA A 238 -4.50 10.04 -18.76
N ILE A 239 -4.59 10.59 -19.98
CA ILE A 239 -3.54 10.42 -21.00
C ILE A 239 -2.24 11.07 -20.54
N SER A 240 -2.29 12.31 -20.03
CA SER A 240 -1.11 12.97 -19.49
C SER A 240 -0.49 12.19 -18.33
N GLY A 241 -1.31 11.63 -17.45
CA GLY A 241 -0.87 10.75 -16.36
C GLY A 241 -0.12 9.52 -16.88
N LEU A 242 -0.66 8.83 -17.89
CA LEU A 242 0.01 7.69 -18.52
C LEU A 242 1.34 8.06 -19.16
N VAL A 243 1.40 9.19 -19.87
CA VAL A 243 2.63 9.65 -20.52
C VAL A 243 3.70 10.00 -19.48
N VAL A 244 3.34 10.77 -18.45
CA VAL A 244 4.29 11.17 -17.40
C VAL A 244 4.78 9.96 -16.61
N SER A 245 3.88 9.06 -16.20
CA SER A 245 4.27 7.81 -15.54
C SER A 245 5.10 6.91 -16.44
N GLY A 246 4.77 6.83 -17.74
CA GLY A 246 5.53 6.03 -18.70
C GLY A 246 6.96 6.54 -18.90
N ILE A 247 7.13 7.84 -19.13
CA ILE A 247 8.46 8.48 -19.25
C ILE A 247 9.24 8.34 -17.95
N GLY A 248 8.55 8.53 -16.81
CA GLY A 248 9.15 8.39 -15.49
C GLY A 248 9.67 6.99 -15.20
N LEU A 249 8.89 5.97 -15.51
CA LEU A 249 9.28 4.57 -15.37
C LEU A 249 10.39 4.20 -16.34
N LEU A 250 10.38 4.74 -17.57
CA LEU A 250 11.47 4.56 -18.53
C LEU A 250 12.79 5.14 -17.99
N GLY A 251 12.74 6.28 -17.29
CA GLY A 251 13.94 6.90 -16.71
C GLY A 251 14.35 6.34 -15.35
N ILE A 252 13.52 5.53 -14.67
CA ILE A 252 13.65 5.30 -13.22
C ILE A 252 14.97 4.64 -12.83
N GLY A 253 15.47 3.73 -13.66
CA GLY A 253 16.75 3.07 -13.42
C GLY A 253 17.97 3.86 -13.91
N VAL A 254 17.76 4.91 -14.71
CA VAL A 254 18.84 5.80 -15.20
C VAL A 254 19.07 6.96 -14.24
N TRP A 255 18.00 7.50 -13.65
CA TRP A 255 18.06 8.58 -12.65
C TRP A 255 17.36 8.19 -11.34
N PRO A 256 17.84 7.13 -10.65
CA PRO A 256 17.19 6.59 -9.46
C PRO A 256 17.07 7.62 -8.34
N ASP A 257 18.05 8.52 -8.17
CA ASP A 257 18.05 9.51 -7.09
C ASP A 257 16.92 10.55 -7.18
N TYR A 258 16.39 10.78 -8.38
CA TYR A 258 15.35 11.79 -8.62
C TYR A 258 14.00 11.17 -8.93
N LEU A 259 13.98 10.04 -9.64
CA LEU A 259 12.76 9.40 -10.13
C LEU A 259 12.22 8.33 -9.19
N PHE A 260 12.91 8.00 -8.08
CA PHE A 260 12.41 7.05 -7.09
C PHE A 260 10.98 7.32 -6.57
N PRO A 261 10.46 8.56 -6.45
CA PRO A 261 9.08 8.75 -6.00
C PRO A 261 8.06 8.14 -6.97
N LEU A 262 8.43 8.02 -8.25
CA LEU A 262 7.58 7.46 -9.29
C LEU A 262 7.38 5.95 -9.14
N LEU A 263 8.26 5.25 -8.40
CA LEU A 263 8.01 3.87 -7.99
C LEU A 263 6.72 3.75 -7.16
N TRP A 264 6.44 4.73 -6.30
CA TRP A 264 5.29 4.73 -5.40
C TRP A 264 4.03 5.36 -5.99
N ILE A 265 4.18 6.25 -6.98
CA ILE A 265 3.07 7.05 -7.51
C ILE A 265 2.59 6.54 -8.88
N SER A 266 3.51 6.08 -9.73
CA SER A 266 3.16 5.69 -11.11
C SER A 266 2.22 4.51 -11.21
N PRO A 267 2.35 3.43 -10.41
CA PRO A 267 1.41 2.31 -10.47
C PRO A 267 -0.03 2.78 -10.25
N PHE A 268 -0.25 3.60 -9.21
CA PHE A 268 -1.55 4.22 -8.95
C PHE A 268 -2.04 5.09 -10.12
N ILE A 269 -1.21 6.02 -10.63
CA ILE A 269 -1.59 6.92 -11.74
C ILE A 269 -1.96 6.12 -12.99
N ILE A 270 -1.16 5.12 -13.37
CA ILE A 270 -1.42 4.27 -14.52
C ILE A 270 -2.76 3.57 -14.35
N PHE A 271 -3.00 2.99 -13.17
CA PHE A 271 -4.23 2.26 -12.90
C PHE A 271 -5.47 3.15 -13.05
N ILE A 272 -5.51 4.29 -12.35
CA ILE A 272 -6.66 5.20 -12.42
C ILE A 272 -6.82 5.78 -13.82
N SER A 273 -5.74 6.00 -14.56
CA SER A 273 -5.80 6.54 -15.91
C SER A 273 -6.44 5.55 -16.88
N ILE A 274 -6.06 4.27 -16.80
CA ILE A 274 -6.70 3.22 -17.60
C ILE A 274 -8.19 3.10 -17.23
N MET A 275 -8.55 3.12 -15.94
CA MET A 275 -9.95 3.07 -15.50
C MET A 275 -10.75 4.26 -16.04
N THR A 276 -10.21 5.48 -15.97
CA THR A 276 -10.84 6.69 -16.51
C THR A 276 -11.04 6.61 -18.03
N LEU A 277 -10.05 6.10 -18.77
CA LEU A 277 -10.16 5.91 -20.22
C LEU A 277 -11.23 4.88 -20.60
N LEU A 278 -11.42 3.86 -19.78
CA LEU A 278 -12.48 2.86 -19.90
C LEU A 278 -13.84 3.33 -19.37
N GLY A 279 -13.93 4.54 -18.80
CA GLY A 279 -15.16 5.11 -18.24
C GLY A 279 -15.62 4.44 -16.94
N GLU A 280 -14.69 3.83 -16.20
CA GLU A 280 -14.95 3.13 -14.95
C GLU A 280 -14.70 4.03 -13.73
N LYS A 281 -15.36 3.69 -12.61
CA LYS A 281 -15.13 4.39 -11.33
C LYS A 281 -13.86 3.89 -10.66
N HIS A 282 -13.08 4.80 -10.09
CA HIS A 282 -11.85 4.52 -9.34
C HIS A 282 -11.83 5.30 -8.02
N ALA A 283 -10.77 5.14 -7.22
CA ALA A 283 -10.67 5.71 -5.86
C ALA A 283 -10.80 7.25 -5.77
N LEU A 284 -10.61 7.98 -6.88
CA LEU A 284 -10.74 9.45 -6.94
C LEU A 284 -12.04 9.92 -7.62
N SER A 285 -12.89 9.01 -8.11
CA SER A 285 -14.08 9.40 -8.87
C SER A 285 -15.09 10.17 -8.02
N ASP A 286 -15.22 9.82 -6.74
CA ASP A 286 -16.18 10.44 -5.81
C ASP A 286 -15.76 11.86 -5.36
N ILE A 287 -14.49 12.23 -5.57
CA ILE A 287 -13.97 13.60 -5.33
C ILE A 287 -14.69 14.62 -6.21
N SER A 288 -15.14 14.22 -7.41
CA SER A 288 -15.93 15.09 -8.29
C SER A 288 -17.25 15.53 -7.66
N GLY A 289 -17.82 14.68 -6.79
CA GLY A 289 -19.00 14.98 -5.96
C GLY A 289 -18.67 15.68 -4.64
N GLY A 290 -17.39 15.74 -4.26
CA GLY A 290 -16.91 16.30 -3.00
C GLY A 290 -16.75 15.27 -1.88
N ASP A 291 -16.88 13.98 -2.17
CA ASP A 291 -16.69 12.90 -1.20
C ASP A 291 -15.25 12.38 -1.24
N TRP A 292 -14.48 12.75 -0.21
CA TRP A 292 -13.07 12.39 -0.05
C TRP A 292 -12.86 11.22 0.91
N ARG A 293 -13.94 10.60 1.41
CA ARG A 293 -13.84 9.61 2.50
C ARG A 293 -12.95 8.43 2.12
N VAL A 294 -13.07 7.91 0.89
CA VAL A 294 -12.23 6.80 0.39
C VAL A 294 -10.75 7.22 0.36
N VAL A 295 -10.45 8.43 -0.10
CA VAL A 295 -9.08 8.95 -0.20
C VAL A 295 -8.45 9.05 1.19
N ILE A 296 -9.13 9.72 2.11
CA ILE A 296 -8.60 9.99 3.45
C ILE A 296 -8.50 8.71 4.28
N SER A 297 -9.53 7.85 4.23
CA SER A 297 -9.49 6.56 4.96
C SER A 297 -8.35 5.68 4.49
N SER A 298 -8.14 5.58 3.17
CA SER A 298 -7.12 4.71 2.61
C SER A 298 -5.70 5.26 2.82
N ALA A 299 -5.49 6.56 2.62
CA ALA A 299 -4.19 7.19 2.89
C ALA A 299 -3.81 7.12 4.37
N LEU A 300 -4.76 7.39 5.28
CA LEU A 300 -4.52 7.28 6.72
C LEU A 300 -4.32 5.82 7.16
N ALA A 301 -5.03 4.87 6.55
CA ALA A 301 -4.86 3.45 6.82
C ALA A 301 -3.46 2.96 6.48
N ALA A 302 -2.95 3.32 5.29
CA ALA A 302 -1.58 3.01 4.90
C ALA A 302 -0.55 3.72 5.76
N LEU A 303 -0.78 4.95 6.20
CA LEU A 303 0.12 5.64 7.14
C LEU A 303 0.18 4.94 8.51
N ILE A 304 -0.97 4.49 9.04
CA ILE A 304 -1.03 3.71 10.28
C ILE A 304 -0.32 2.37 10.10
N CYS A 305 -0.59 1.65 9.02
CA CYS A 305 0.11 0.39 8.72
C CYS A 305 1.62 0.63 8.55
N GLY A 306 2.01 1.72 7.89
CA GLY A 306 3.38 2.19 7.77
C GLY A 306 4.07 2.36 9.12
N TYR A 307 3.41 3.01 10.07
CA TYR A 307 3.94 3.11 11.44
C TYR A 307 4.21 1.72 12.07
N PHE A 308 3.26 0.78 11.95
CA PHE A 308 3.44 -0.58 12.48
C PHE A 308 4.50 -1.39 11.71
N TRP A 309 4.61 -1.23 10.39
CA TRP A 309 5.66 -1.84 9.57
C TRP A 309 7.02 -1.40 10.09
N GLU A 310 7.22 -0.09 10.23
CA GLU A 310 8.48 0.47 10.72
C GLU A 310 8.80 0.08 12.16
N MET A 311 7.80 0.10 13.05
CA MET A 311 7.96 -0.29 14.44
C MET A 311 8.39 -1.76 14.54
N TRP A 312 7.64 -2.69 13.94
CA TRP A 312 7.94 -4.12 14.03
C TRP A 312 9.22 -4.51 13.30
N ASN A 313 9.56 -3.83 12.21
CA ASN A 313 10.82 -4.00 11.51
C ASN A 313 12.05 -3.69 12.36
N TYR A 314 11.98 -2.67 13.23
CA TYR A 314 13.14 -2.10 13.90
C TYR A 314 14.02 -3.11 14.68
N PHE A 315 13.40 -4.01 15.43
CA PHE A 315 14.10 -5.07 16.19
C PHE A 315 13.99 -6.46 15.57
N SER A 316 13.37 -6.59 14.39
CA SER A 316 13.24 -7.87 13.70
C SER A 316 14.60 -8.44 13.29
N LEU A 317 14.70 -9.78 13.26
CA LEU A 317 15.92 -10.47 12.85
C LEU A 317 16.18 -10.26 11.35
N ALA A 318 15.21 -10.66 10.53
CA ALA A 318 15.13 -10.26 9.13
C ALA A 318 14.43 -8.90 9.08
N LYS A 319 15.15 -7.86 8.67
CA LYS A 319 14.63 -6.49 8.63
C LYS A 319 15.02 -5.81 7.33
N TRP A 320 14.30 -4.77 6.94
CA TRP A 320 14.68 -3.92 5.81
C TRP A 320 15.24 -2.59 6.31
N ASN A 321 16.27 -2.10 5.63
CA ASN A 321 16.82 -0.77 5.83
C ASN A 321 16.57 0.09 4.60
N TYR A 322 16.20 1.34 4.82
CA TYR A 322 15.99 2.29 3.75
C TYR A 322 17.29 3.02 3.38
N SER A 323 17.34 3.47 2.13
CA SER A 323 18.31 4.41 1.59
C SER A 323 17.56 5.35 0.66
N VAL A 324 16.96 6.39 1.23
CA VAL A 324 16.13 7.32 0.46
C VAL A 324 16.98 8.51 0.01
N PRO A 325 17.30 8.66 -1.28
CA PRO A 325 18.21 9.69 -1.75
C PRO A 325 17.71 11.09 -1.40
N LEU A 326 18.64 12.02 -1.16
CA LEU A 326 18.39 13.45 -0.85
C LEU A 326 17.73 13.75 0.51
N VAL A 327 16.87 12.87 1.03
CA VAL A 327 16.02 13.16 2.21
C VAL A 327 16.25 12.22 3.40
N HIS A 328 17.30 11.38 3.37
CA HIS A 328 17.60 10.37 4.42
C HIS A 328 18.04 10.93 5.77
N ARG A 329 17.17 11.67 6.47
CA ARG A 329 17.42 12.25 7.82
C ARG A 329 16.17 12.14 8.70
N PHE A 330 16.36 12.38 10.01
CA PHE A 330 15.30 12.39 11.03
C PHE A 330 14.45 11.13 10.98
N LYS A 331 15.11 9.99 11.19
CA LYS A 331 14.43 8.70 11.11
C LYS A 331 13.48 8.50 12.27
N ILE A 332 12.32 7.93 11.97
CA ILE A 332 11.46 7.28 12.96
C ILE A 332 11.57 5.79 12.64
N PHE A 333 12.17 5.03 13.55
CA PHE A 333 12.69 3.68 13.26
C PHE A 333 13.71 3.69 12.11
N GLU A 334 13.54 2.89 11.05
CA GLU A 334 14.47 2.86 9.92
C GLU A 334 14.14 3.89 8.82
N MET A 335 12.91 4.40 8.80
CA MET A 335 12.38 5.27 7.75
C MET A 335 12.62 6.76 8.04
N PRO A 336 13.16 7.55 7.10
CA PRO A 336 13.18 9.01 7.21
C PRO A 336 11.77 9.59 7.36
N ILE A 337 11.61 10.68 8.12
CA ILE A 337 10.29 11.27 8.37
C ILE A 337 9.51 11.61 7.09
N LEU A 338 10.19 12.10 6.04
CA LEU A 338 9.55 12.40 4.76
C LEU A 338 9.17 11.14 3.97
N GLY A 339 9.83 10.00 4.24
CA GLY A 339 9.50 8.71 3.65
C GLY A 339 8.08 8.26 3.97
N TYR A 340 7.54 8.63 5.13
CA TYR A 340 6.16 8.30 5.51
C TYR A 340 5.11 8.91 4.56
N ALA A 341 5.44 9.98 3.83
CA ALA A 341 4.54 10.54 2.82
C ALA A 341 4.29 9.58 1.66
N GLY A 342 5.19 8.62 1.40
CA GLY A 342 5.00 7.56 0.42
C GLY A 342 3.82 6.63 0.74
N TYR A 343 3.46 6.49 2.01
CA TYR A 343 2.29 5.70 2.41
C TYR A 343 0.96 6.32 1.98
N LEU A 344 0.92 7.64 1.73
CA LEU A 344 -0.31 8.34 1.33
C LEU A 344 -0.83 7.87 -0.05
N PRO A 345 -0.05 7.96 -1.16
CA PRO A 345 -0.47 7.41 -2.44
C PRO A 345 -0.58 5.88 -2.40
N PHE A 346 0.28 5.19 -1.65
CA PHE A 346 0.24 3.74 -1.50
C PHE A 346 -1.11 3.22 -0.96
N GLY A 347 -1.70 3.93 0.01
CA GLY A 347 -3.04 3.60 0.50
C GLY A 347 -4.12 3.71 -0.57
N LEU A 348 -4.04 4.71 -1.45
CA LEU A 348 -4.98 4.87 -2.56
C LEU A 348 -4.83 3.74 -3.58
N GLU A 349 -3.61 3.28 -3.81
CA GLU A 349 -3.35 2.12 -4.65
C GLU A 349 -3.97 0.85 -4.07
N CYS A 350 -3.80 0.62 -2.77
CA CYS A 350 -4.46 -0.49 -2.07
C CYS A 350 -5.98 -0.43 -2.23
N ALA A 351 -6.59 0.76 -2.17
CA ALA A 351 -8.03 0.94 -2.36
C ALA A 351 -8.49 0.61 -3.79
N VAL A 352 -7.70 0.98 -4.81
CA VAL A 352 -7.99 0.63 -6.21
C VAL A 352 -7.93 -0.88 -6.40
N ILE A 353 -6.87 -1.54 -5.91
CA ILE A 353 -6.74 -3.00 -6.00
C ILE A 353 -7.87 -3.71 -5.24
N GLY A 354 -8.18 -3.27 -4.02
CA GLY A 354 -9.32 -3.77 -3.24
C GLY A 354 -10.65 -3.64 -3.98
N GLY A 355 -10.88 -2.51 -4.67
CA GLY A 355 -12.07 -2.31 -5.51
C GLY A 355 -12.21 -3.37 -6.60
N LEU A 356 -11.13 -3.72 -7.29
CA LEU A 356 -11.14 -4.72 -8.37
C LEU A 356 -11.39 -6.14 -7.86
N VAL A 357 -10.77 -6.50 -6.73
CA VAL A 357 -11.00 -7.79 -6.07
C VAL A 357 -12.46 -7.89 -5.68
N SER A 358 -13.01 -6.82 -5.10
CA SER A 358 -14.42 -6.72 -4.72
C SER A 358 -15.36 -6.91 -5.93
N GLU A 359 -15.10 -6.23 -7.05
CA GLU A 359 -15.88 -6.39 -8.28
C GLU A 359 -15.83 -7.83 -8.84
N SER A 360 -14.63 -8.44 -8.81
CA SER A 360 -14.42 -9.78 -9.32
C SER A 360 -15.21 -10.82 -8.52
N CYS A 361 -15.22 -10.70 -7.19
CA CYS A 361 -16.04 -11.54 -6.31
C CYS A 361 -17.55 -11.34 -6.58
N MET A 362 -18.01 -10.11 -6.75
CA MET A 362 -19.43 -9.83 -7.04
C MET A 362 -19.88 -10.42 -8.39
N LYS A 363 -19.04 -10.34 -9.42
CA LYS A 363 -19.33 -10.91 -10.75
C LYS A 363 -19.37 -12.45 -10.69
N SER A 364 -18.47 -13.07 -9.92
CA SER A 364 -18.47 -14.52 -9.71
C SER A 364 -19.77 -15.00 -9.05
N ASN A 365 -20.23 -14.33 -7.99
CA ASN A 365 -21.47 -14.68 -7.30
C ASN A 365 -22.71 -14.56 -8.19
N LYS A 366 -22.81 -13.50 -9.01
CA LYS A 366 -23.92 -13.35 -9.98
C LYS A 366 -23.95 -14.43 -11.06
N LYS A 367 -22.76 -14.93 -11.47
CA LYS A 367 -22.65 -16.03 -12.45
C LYS A 367 -23.04 -17.37 -11.84
N LEU A 368 -22.81 -17.56 -10.54
CA LEU A 368 -23.25 -18.75 -9.81
C LEU A 368 -24.77 -18.75 -9.63
N SER A 369 -25.36 -17.60 -9.26
CA SER A 369 -26.81 -17.46 -9.04
C SER A 369 -27.67 -17.47 -10.30
N SER A 370 -27.07 -17.33 -11.49
CA SER A 370 -27.78 -17.41 -12.78
C SER A 370 -27.70 -18.81 -13.43
N LYS A 371 -26.97 -19.72 -12.80
CA LYS A 371 -26.85 -21.14 -13.21
C LYS A 371 -27.64 -22.09 -12.31
N LEU A 372 -28.16 -21.59 -11.19
CA LEU A 372 -29.15 -22.21 -10.33
C LEU A 372 -30.51 -21.65 -10.73
#